data_AF-A0A382YI59-F1
#
_entry.id   AF-A0A382YI59-F1
#
_cell.length_a   1.000
_cell.length_b   1.000
_cell.length_c   1.000
_cell.angle_alpha   90.00
_cell.angle_beta   90.00
_cell.angle_gamma   90.00
#
_symmetry.space_group_name_H-M   'P 1'
#
loop_
_entity.id
_entity.type
_entity.pdbx_description
1 polymer ?
#
loop_
_entity_poly.entity_id
_entity_poly.type
_entity_poly.pdbx_seq_one_letter_code
_entity_poly.pdbx_strand_id
1 'polypeptide(L)'
;QAKVDFMSMKYKGWNGLGAFDQKERILANDLLGFKGQIVFPTSAFNQVIEAEEQSVLMGGITALNRGLASFCEEDNRLLGSAYIPLGLGPDIALRFLDEAIKMNFAVILIDTVAPNSGLAFTHPDYNKVWSAIQDADLAITLHVGVDGGYSPVPISFYENGSLLPAPREGDAPRDALAYMAIQYNAELFLSAMIFQGVLERFPGLRIGVIELGASWIISWMKHLDQSYRAFRKFQDLSQLKHLPSEYVLRQIKVTPFAGEDIG
;
A
#
# COMPACT_ATOMS: atom_id res chain seq x y z
N GLN A 1 31.26 -7.52 -17.57
CA GLN A 1 30.18 -6.95 -18.40
C GLN A 1 28.88 -6.75 -17.62
N ALA A 2 28.22 -7.79 -17.09
CA ALA A 2 26.92 -7.67 -16.41
C ALA A 2 26.85 -6.59 -15.31
N LYS A 3 27.87 -6.45 -14.46
CA LYS A 3 27.96 -5.38 -13.45
C LYS A 3 27.96 -3.97 -14.07
N VAL A 4 28.71 -3.79 -15.16
CA VAL A 4 28.79 -2.50 -15.87
C VAL A 4 27.45 -2.17 -16.52
N ASP A 5 26.83 -3.15 -17.19
CA ASP A 5 25.52 -2.98 -17.83
C ASP A 5 24.40 -2.69 -16.82
N PHE A 6 24.45 -3.31 -15.63
CA PHE A 6 23.51 -3.04 -14.54
C PHE A 6 23.71 -1.64 -13.95
N MET A 7 24.95 -1.26 -13.64
CA MET A 7 25.24 0.07 -13.07
C MET A 7 24.99 1.20 -14.08
N SER A 8 25.07 0.93 -15.39
CA SER A 8 24.64 1.88 -16.43
C SER A 8 23.13 1.87 -16.66
N MET A 9 22.37 1.05 -15.91
CA MET A 9 20.93 0.82 -16.07
C MET A 9 20.50 0.51 -17.51
N LYS A 10 21.31 -0.28 -18.23
CA LYS A 10 21.04 -0.63 -19.64
C LYS A 10 19.75 -1.46 -19.78
N TYR A 11 19.48 -2.30 -18.81
CA TYR A 11 18.25 -3.08 -18.69
C TYR A 11 17.52 -2.67 -17.40
N LYS A 12 16.21 -2.47 -17.49
CA LYS A 12 15.37 -1.97 -16.39
C LYS A 12 14.11 -2.83 -16.24
N GLY A 13 13.46 -2.68 -15.08
CA GLY A 13 12.23 -3.41 -14.75
C GLY A 13 12.44 -4.91 -14.85
N TRP A 14 11.60 -5.55 -15.66
CA TRP A 14 11.55 -7.00 -15.89
C TRP A 14 12.86 -7.59 -16.39
N ASN A 15 13.61 -6.83 -17.17
CA ASN A 15 14.88 -7.26 -17.74
C ASN A 15 16.08 -6.90 -16.86
N GLY A 16 15.83 -6.30 -15.69
CA GLY A 16 16.87 -5.92 -14.74
C GLY A 16 17.48 -7.14 -14.04
N LEU A 17 18.75 -7.03 -13.69
CA LEU A 17 19.45 -8.04 -12.87
C LEU A 17 18.69 -8.27 -11.56
N GLY A 18 18.37 -9.53 -11.25
CA GLY A 18 17.66 -9.87 -10.02
C GLY A 18 16.16 -9.53 -10.02
N ALA A 19 15.54 -9.37 -11.18
CA ALA A 19 14.08 -9.21 -11.27
C ALA A 19 13.33 -10.52 -10.97
N PHE A 20 13.88 -11.68 -11.38
CA PHE A 20 13.25 -13.00 -11.23
C PHE A 20 14.10 -14.04 -10.51
N ASP A 21 15.39 -13.76 -10.29
CA ASP A 21 16.31 -14.67 -9.61
C ASP A 21 16.80 -14.07 -8.28
N GLN A 22 16.66 -14.84 -7.21
CA GLN A 22 17.01 -14.40 -5.85
C GLN A 22 18.51 -14.13 -5.69
N LYS A 23 19.39 -14.94 -6.30
CA LYS A 23 20.85 -14.78 -6.17
C LYS A 23 21.33 -13.55 -6.93
N GLU A 24 20.74 -13.29 -8.10
CA GLU A 24 20.99 -12.06 -8.82
C GLU A 24 20.47 -10.83 -8.06
N ARG A 25 19.35 -10.94 -7.33
CA ARG A 25 18.81 -9.85 -6.52
C ARG A 25 19.74 -9.48 -5.36
N ILE A 26 20.36 -10.47 -4.72
CA ILE A 26 21.41 -10.26 -3.71
C ILE A 26 22.55 -9.43 -4.30
N LEU A 27 23.04 -9.82 -5.49
CA LEU A 27 24.10 -9.10 -6.18
C LEU A 27 23.67 -7.67 -6.55
N ALA A 28 22.44 -7.48 -7.03
CA ALA A 28 21.90 -6.16 -7.34
C ALA A 28 21.89 -5.27 -6.08
N ASN A 29 21.46 -5.80 -4.94
CA ASN A 29 21.45 -5.07 -3.67
C ASN A 29 22.89 -4.73 -3.19
N ASP A 30 23.86 -5.63 -3.40
CA ASP A 30 25.26 -5.34 -3.08
C ASP A 30 25.84 -4.21 -3.94
N LEU A 31 25.53 -4.22 -5.24
CA LEU A 31 26.00 -3.20 -6.19
C LEU A 31 25.37 -1.83 -5.92
N LEU A 32 24.09 -1.78 -5.57
CA LEU A 32 23.38 -0.55 -5.21
C LEU A 32 23.68 -0.09 -3.77
N GLY A 33 24.28 -0.94 -2.94
CA GLY A 33 24.62 -0.65 -1.55
C GLY A 33 23.42 -0.72 -0.59
N PHE A 34 22.32 -1.37 -0.97
CA PHE A 34 21.13 -1.49 -0.14
C PHE A 34 21.36 -2.42 1.06
N LYS A 35 20.87 -1.98 2.21
CA LYS A 35 20.94 -2.68 3.50
C LYS A 35 19.61 -3.27 3.95
N GLY A 36 18.54 -2.93 3.24
CA GLY A 36 17.19 -3.44 3.41
C GLY A 36 16.36 -3.03 2.20
N GLN A 37 15.41 -3.88 1.80
CA GLN A 37 14.53 -3.65 0.67
C GLN A 37 13.17 -4.28 0.98
N ILE A 38 12.10 -3.49 0.88
CA ILE A 38 10.74 -4.04 0.85
C ILE A 38 10.46 -4.53 -0.57
N VAL A 39 10.01 -5.76 -0.72
CA VAL A 39 9.73 -6.40 -2.01
C VAL A 39 8.23 -6.51 -2.21
N PHE A 40 7.71 -5.77 -3.19
CA PHE A 40 6.31 -5.81 -3.59
C PHE A 40 6.09 -6.74 -4.77
N PRO A 41 4.94 -7.43 -4.85
CA PRO A 41 4.53 -8.11 -6.07
C PRO A 41 4.09 -7.07 -7.12
N THR A 42 4.31 -7.35 -8.41
CA THR A 42 3.91 -6.46 -9.52
C THR A 42 2.93 -7.18 -10.46
N SER A 43 3.33 -7.71 -11.61
CA SER A 43 2.32 -8.21 -12.58
C SER A 43 1.57 -9.46 -12.15
N ALA A 44 2.17 -10.32 -11.32
CA ALA A 44 1.43 -11.45 -10.75
C ALA A 44 0.32 -10.98 -9.79
N PHE A 45 0.50 -9.82 -9.14
CA PHE A 45 -0.51 -9.24 -8.27
C PHE A 45 -1.77 -8.88 -9.05
N ASN A 46 -1.63 -8.10 -10.13
CA ASN A 46 -2.76 -7.65 -10.96
C ASN A 46 -3.56 -8.82 -11.51
N GLN A 47 -2.89 -9.86 -12.01
CA GLN A 47 -3.55 -11.09 -12.47
C GLN A 47 -4.33 -11.81 -11.36
N VAL A 48 -3.82 -11.79 -10.13
CA VAL A 48 -4.49 -12.43 -8.98
C VAL A 48 -5.71 -11.62 -8.55
N ILE A 49 -5.60 -10.29 -8.43
CA ILE A 49 -6.70 -9.46 -7.93
C ILE A 49 -7.83 -9.26 -8.96
N GLU A 50 -7.57 -9.47 -10.25
CA GLU A 50 -8.58 -9.48 -11.31
C GLU A 50 -9.39 -10.78 -11.37
N ALA A 51 -9.06 -11.80 -10.56
CA ALA A 51 -9.79 -13.06 -10.56
C ALA A 51 -11.25 -12.89 -10.08
N GLU A 52 -12.20 -13.21 -10.96
CA GLU A 52 -13.63 -13.11 -10.68
C GLU A 52 -14.13 -14.22 -9.72
N GLU A 53 -13.59 -15.43 -9.84
CA GLU A 53 -13.94 -16.54 -8.95
C GLU A 53 -13.19 -16.42 -7.62
N GLN A 54 -13.93 -16.37 -6.52
CA GLN A 54 -13.35 -16.22 -5.18
C GLN A 54 -12.35 -17.33 -4.82
N SER A 55 -12.57 -18.56 -5.28
CA SER A 55 -11.64 -19.69 -5.10
C SER A 55 -10.30 -19.45 -5.79
N VAL A 56 -10.34 -18.92 -7.01
CA VAL A 56 -9.16 -18.57 -7.82
C VAL A 56 -8.43 -17.40 -7.19
N LEU A 57 -9.14 -16.35 -6.78
CA LEU A 57 -8.57 -15.21 -6.06
C LEU A 57 -7.84 -15.69 -4.79
N MET A 58 -8.51 -16.44 -3.91
CA MET A 58 -7.92 -16.91 -2.66
C MET A 58 -6.72 -17.84 -2.90
N GLY A 59 -6.82 -18.77 -3.85
CA GLY A 59 -5.70 -19.65 -4.22
C GLY A 59 -4.52 -18.87 -4.81
N GLY A 60 -4.81 -17.85 -5.63
CA GLY A 60 -3.83 -16.93 -6.21
C GLY A 60 -3.09 -16.14 -5.14
N ILE A 61 -3.79 -15.60 -4.14
CA ILE A 61 -3.18 -14.87 -3.02
C ILE A 61 -2.26 -15.79 -2.21
N THR A 62 -2.70 -17.02 -1.91
CA THR A 62 -1.86 -18.01 -1.21
C THR A 62 -0.59 -18.32 -2.02
N ALA A 63 -0.72 -18.53 -3.34
CA ALA A 63 0.42 -18.79 -4.21
C ALA A 63 1.37 -17.58 -4.29
N LEU A 64 0.82 -16.36 -4.39
CA LEU A 64 1.57 -15.12 -4.45
C LEU A 64 2.41 -14.90 -3.19
N ASN A 65 1.78 -15.00 -2.02
CA ASN A 65 2.46 -14.81 -0.74
C ASN A 65 3.55 -15.88 -0.51
N ARG A 66 3.30 -17.14 -0.89
CA ARG A 66 4.31 -18.21 -0.81
C ARG A 66 5.48 -17.97 -1.77
N GLY A 67 5.19 -17.53 -2.99
CA GLY A 67 6.23 -17.20 -3.97
C GLY A 67 7.10 -16.04 -3.50
N LEU A 68 6.49 -15.00 -2.94
CA LEU A 68 7.21 -13.85 -2.39
C LEU A 68 8.06 -14.22 -1.18
N ALA A 69 7.55 -15.09 -0.29
CA ALA A 69 8.31 -15.63 0.84
C ALA A 69 9.56 -16.37 0.35
N SER A 70 9.40 -17.30 -0.61
CA SER A 70 10.52 -18.06 -1.16
C SER A 70 11.54 -17.15 -1.86
N PHE A 71 11.10 -16.16 -2.63
CA PHE A 71 12.02 -15.22 -3.28
C PHE A 71 12.88 -14.42 -2.27
N CYS A 72 12.33 -14.12 -1.09
CA CYS A 72 13.03 -13.33 -0.07
C CYS A 72 13.86 -14.18 0.91
N GLU A 73 13.75 -15.51 0.89
CA GLU A 73 14.27 -16.38 1.97
C GLU A 73 15.80 -16.43 2.07
N GLU A 74 16.50 -16.19 0.96
CA GLU A 74 17.97 -16.29 0.89
C GLU A 74 18.72 -15.03 1.38
N ASP A 75 18.03 -13.91 1.60
CA ASP A 75 18.67 -12.66 2.03
C ASP A 75 17.79 -11.88 3.00
N ASN A 76 18.23 -11.82 4.26
CA ASN A 76 17.53 -11.13 5.35
C ASN A 76 17.34 -9.61 5.12
N ARG A 77 17.97 -9.01 4.11
CA ARG A 77 17.69 -7.64 3.68
C ARG A 77 16.36 -7.53 2.93
N LEU A 78 15.87 -8.62 2.33
CA LEU A 78 14.63 -8.66 1.56
C LEU A 78 13.45 -8.88 2.50
N LEU A 79 12.55 -7.91 2.54
CA LEU A 79 11.34 -7.93 3.33
C LEU A 79 10.16 -7.99 2.36
N GLY A 80 9.71 -9.20 2.04
CA GLY A 80 8.52 -9.37 1.22
C GLY A 80 7.30 -8.70 1.87
N SER A 81 6.39 -8.18 1.05
CA SER A 81 5.13 -7.60 1.49
C SER A 81 3.97 -8.55 1.20
N ALA A 82 3.54 -9.33 2.19
CA ALA A 82 2.43 -10.28 2.02
C ALA A 82 1.10 -9.54 1.82
N TYR A 83 0.34 -9.92 0.80
CA TYR A 83 -0.97 -9.33 0.55
C TYR A 83 -2.03 -9.92 1.48
N ILE A 84 -2.75 -9.05 2.19
CA ILE A 84 -3.86 -9.39 3.07
C ILE A 84 -5.15 -8.79 2.48
N PRO A 85 -6.06 -9.64 1.96
CA PRO A 85 -7.24 -9.16 1.23
C PRO A 85 -8.35 -8.73 2.20
N LEU A 86 -8.27 -7.48 2.68
CA LEU A 86 -9.31 -6.92 3.56
C LEU A 86 -10.68 -6.95 2.86
N GLY A 87 -10.73 -6.75 1.54
CA GLY A 87 -11.97 -6.78 0.76
C GLY A 87 -12.78 -8.09 0.86
N LEU A 88 -12.14 -9.21 1.24
CA LEU A 88 -12.83 -10.50 1.45
C LEU A 88 -13.49 -10.64 2.82
N GLY A 89 -13.42 -9.61 3.66
CA GLY A 89 -14.02 -9.59 4.99
C GLY A 89 -13.02 -9.98 6.10
N PRO A 90 -13.35 -9.62 7.35
CA PRO A 90 -12.38 -9.62 8.44
C PRO A 90 -11.94 -11.03 8.88
N ASP A 91 -12.78 -12.05 8.73
CA ASP A 91 -12.39 -13.45 9.04
C ASP A 91 -11.41 -14.03 8.02
N ILE A 92 -11.65 -13.79 6.73
CA ILE A 92 -10.75 -14.26 5.67
C ILE A 92 -9.43 -13.50 5.72
N ALA A 93 -9.48 -12.19 5.92
CA ALA A 93 -8.30 -11.35 6.11
C ALA A 93 -7.45 -11.83 7.30
N LEU A 94 -8.06 -12.11 8.44
CA LEU A 94 -7.36 -12.64 9.62
C LEU A 94 -6.68 -13.99 9.32
N ARG A 95 -7.33 -14.87 8.56
CA ARG A 95 -6.73 -16.15 8.16
C ARG A 95 -5.48 -15.95 7.30
N PHE A 96 -5.52 -15.06 6.31
CA PHE A 96 -4.33 -14.75 5.49
C PHE A 96 -3.23 -14.05 6.30
N LEU A 97 -3.61 -13.23 7.28
CA LEU A 97 -2.67 -12.62 8.21
C LEU A 97 -1.96 -13.67 9.06
N ASP A 98 -2.69 -14.64 9.61
CA ASP A 98 -2.10 -15.76 10.37
C ASP A 98 -1.14 -16.59 9.51
N GLU A 99 -1.45 -16.79 8.23
CA GLU A 99 -0.56 -17.44 7.27
C GLU A 99 0.71 -16.61 7.02
N ALA A 100 0.58 -15.30 6.83
CA ALA A 100 1.72 -14.40 6.66
C ALA A 100 2.64 -14.39 7.89
N ILE A 101 2.08 -14.37 9.09
CA ILE A 101 2.84 -14.46 10.35
C ILE A 101 3.62 -15.78 10.42
N LYS A 102 2.98 -16.91 10.08
CA LYS A 102 3.65 -18.23 10.04
C LYS A 102 4.77 -18.30 9.00
N MET A 103 4.70 -17.49 7.94
CA MET A 103 5.75 -17.36 6.92
C MET A 103 6.83 -16.31 7.29
N ASN A 104 6.81 -15.77 8.52
CA ASN A 104 7.76 -14.77 9.02
C ASN A 104 7.82 -13.46 8.21
N PHE A 105 6.70 -13.07 7.59
CA PHE A 105 6.61 -11.74 7.00
C PHE A 105 6.72 -10.67 8.10
N ALA A 106 7.38 -9.55 7.78
CA ALA A 106 7.46 -8.36 8.64
C ALA A 106 6.66 -7.17 8.07
N VAL A 107 6.23 -7.29 6.81
CA VAL A 107 5.53 -6.26 6.05
C VAL A 107 4.32 -6.89 5.37
N ILE A 108 3.20 -6.16 5.37
CA ILE A 108 1.97 -6.56 4.69
C ILE A 108 1.47 -5.46 3.77
N LEU A 109 0.81 -5.86 2.69
CA LEU A 109 0.13 -5.02 1.72
C LEU A 109 -1.38 -5.20 1.89
N ILE A 110 -2.14 -4.11 1.98
CA ILE A 110 -3.58 -4.14 2.22
C ILE A 110 -4.34 -3.29 1.21
N ASP A 111 -5.62 -3.59 1.06
CA ASP A 111 -6.58 -2.76 0.32
C ASP A 111 -6.78 -1.39 0.99
N THR A 112 -6.89 -0.33 0.18
CA THR A 112 -7.30 1.00 0.68
C THR A 112 -8.80 1.28 0.58
N VAL A 113 -9.51 0.60 -0.33
CA VAL A 113 -10.94 0.83 -0.58
C VAL A 113 -11.72 -0.46 -0.38
N ALA A 114 -12.75 -0.40 0.46
CA ALA A 114 -13.64 -1.53 0.67
C ALA A 114 -14.56 -1.74 -0.56
N PRO A 115 -14.88 -3.00 -0.93
CA PRO A 115 -15.88 -3.27 -1.95
C PRO A 115 -17.22 -2.63 -1.59
N ASN A 116 -18.03 -2.26 -2.60
CA ASN A 116 -19.35 -1.62 -2.38
C ASN A 116 -20.30 -2.45 -1.49
N SER A 117 -20.19 -3.78 -1.54
CA SER A 117 -20.97 -4.70 -0.70
C SER A 117 -20.30 -5.04 0.64
N GLY A 118 -19.08 -4.55 0.86
CA GLY A 118 -18.24 -4.87 2.01
C GLY A 118 -18.42 -3.91 3.18
N LEU A 119 -17.85 -4.30 4.32
CA LEU A 119 -17.72 -3.42 5.48
C LEU A 119 -16.55 -2.46 5.28
N ALA A 120 -16.69 -1.23 5.75
CA ALA A 120 -15.54 -0.33 5.86
C ALA A 120 -14.44 -0.98 6.71
N PHE A 121 -13.17 -0.80 6.32
CA PHE A 121 -12.04 -1.38 7.04
C PHE A 121 -11.86 -0.83 8.48
N THR A 122 -12.54 0.27 8.80
CA THR A 122 -12.66 0.85 10.13
C THR A 122 -13.78 0.26 10.99
N HIS A 123 -14.63 -0.61 10.42
CA HIS A 123 -15.73 -1.26 11.12
C HIS A 123 -15.21 -2.09 12.31
N PRO A 124 -15.91 -2.14 13.47
CA PRO A 124 -15.46 -2.87 14.65
C PRO A 124 -15.09 -4.33 14.41
N ASP A 125 -15.70 -5.00 13.43
CA ASP A 125 -15.37 -6.40 13.08
C ASP A 125 -13.93 -6.57 12.58
N TYR A 126 -13.30 -5.52 12.04
CA TYR A 126 -11.88 -5.52 11.69
C TYR A 126 -10.95 -5.28 12.88
N ASN A 127 -11.46 -4.93 14.07
CA ASN A 127 -10.61 -4.74 15.25
C ASN A 127 -9.76 -5.99 15.56
N LYS A 128 -10.26 -7.20 15.27
CA LYS A 128 -9.49 -8.44 15.41
C LYS A 128 -8.29 -8.51 14.45
N VAL A 129 -8.44 -7.98 13.23
CA VAL A 129 -7.37 -7.91 12.23
C VAL A 129 -6.35 -6.86 12.65
N TRP A 130 -6.80 -5.65 13.02
CA TRP A 130 -5.91 -4.57 13.47
C TRP A 130 -5.14 -4.94 14.75
N SER A 131 -5.78 -5.59 15.72
CA SER A 131 -5.11 -6.10 16.91
C SER A 131 -4.03 -7.12 16.51
N ALA A 132 -4.36 -8.10 15.67
CA ALA A 132 -3.41 -9.12 15.25
C ALA A 132 -2.20 -8.53 14.49
N ILE A 133 -2.41 -7.52 13.64
CA ILE A 133 -1.32 -6.80 12.95
C ILE A 133 -0.40 -6.14 13.98
N GLN A 134 -0.98 -5.45 14.98
CA GLN A 134 -0.22 -4.78 16.02
C GLN A 134 0.54 -5.78 16.91
N ASP A 135 -0.12 -6.85 17.35
CA ASP A 135 0.43 -7.84 18.26
C ASP A 135 1.58 -8.62 17.61
N ALA A 136 1.53 -8.78 16.28
CA ALA A 136 2.60 -9.37 15.48
C ALA A 136 3.69 -8.38 15.04
N ASP A 137 3.59 -7.09 15.40
CA ASP A 137 4.47 -5.99 14.96
C ASP A 137 4.69 -5.95 13.43
N LEU A 138 3.61 -6.10 12.67
CA LEU A 138 3.66 -6.04 11.21
C LEU A 138 3.54 -4.60 10.71
N ALA A 139 4.40 -4.23 9.77
CA ALA A 139 4.29 -2.94 9.08
C ALA A 139 3.26 -3.04 7.94
N ILE A 140 2.24 -2.18 7.98
CA ILE A 140 1.25 -2.04 6.91
C ILE A 140 1.85 -1.19 5.79
N THR A 141 1.61 -1.58 4.55
CA THR A 141 1.94 -0.77 3.36
C THR A 141 0.70 -0.49 2.54
N LEU A 142 0.56 0.76 2.13
CA LEU A 142 -0.37 1.21 1.09
C LEU A 142 0.46 1.49 -0.15
N HIS A 143 0.12 0.87 -1.28
CA HIS A 143 0.90 0.96 -2.51
C HIS A 143 0.01 1.39 -3.67
N VAL A 144 0.58 2.13 -4.63
CA VAL A 144 -0.10 2.40 -5.90
C VAL A 144 -0.50 1.07 -6.57
N GLY A 145 -1.74 0.97 -7.04
CA GLY A 145 -2.28 -0.26 -7.63
C GLY A 145 -3.05 -1.18 -6.68
N VAL A 146 -2.99 -0.96 -5.36
CA VAL A 146 -3.81 -1.71 -4.37
C VAL A 146 -4.93 -0.84 -3.81
N ASP A 147 -5.70 -0.26 -4.73
CA ASP A 147 -6.68 0.77 -4.43
C ASP A 147 -8.14 0.34 -4.59
N GLY A 148 -8.37 -0.94 -4.91
CA GLY A 148 -9.71 -1.50 -5.11
C GLY A 148 -10.38 -1.03 -6.40
N GLY A 149 -9.61 -0.64 -7.42
CA GLY A 149 -10.13 -0.13 -8.70
C GLY A 149 -10.55 1.34 -8.61
N TYR A 150 -9.94 2.09 -7.71
CA TYR A 150 -10.28 3.49 -7.47
C TYR A 150 -9.90 4.35 -8.69
N SER A 151 -10.90 5.01 -9.27
CA SER A 151 -10.71 5.98 -10.35
C SER A 151 -11.00 7.39 -9.83
N PRO A 152 -9.96 8.20 -9.52
CA PRO A 152 -10.16 9.49 -8.87
C PRO A 152 -10.71 10.58 -9.79
N VAL A 153 -10.53 10.44 -11.11
CA VAL A 153 -10.84 11.49 -12.07
C VAL A 153 -12.20 11.22 -12.72
N PRO A 154 -13.22 12.06 -12.49
CA PRO A 154 -14.51 11.91 -13.14
C PRO A 154 -14.37 11.94 -14.66
N ILE A 155 -15.12 11.08 -15.36
CA ILE A 155 -15.04 10.93 -16.83
C ILE A 155 -15.27 12.26 -17.55
N SER A 156 -16.11 13.15 -17.02
CA SER A 156 -16.39 14.46 -17.59
C SER A 156 -15.17 15.37 -17.74
N PHE A 157 -14.10 15.18 -16.97
CA PHE A 157 -12.84 15.93 -17.16
C PHE A 157 -12.11 15.56 -18.46
N TYR A 158 -12.44 14.40 -19.04
CA TYR A 158 -11.90 13.95 -20.31
C TYR A 158 -12.79 14.28 -21.51
N GLU A 159 -14.03 14.73 -21.29
CA GLU A 159 -14.95 15.19 -22.33
C GLU A 159 -14.57 16.58 -22.84
N ASN A 160 -13.33 16.74 -23.31
CA ASN A 160 -12.76 18.00 -23.78
C ASN A 160 -12.48 18.02 -25.30
N GLY A 161 -13.00 17.03 -26.03
CA GLY A 161 -12.80 16.87 -27.48
C GLY A 161 -11.51 16.16 -27.89
N SER A 162 -10.71 15.68 -26.92
CA SER A 162 -9.50 14.88 -27.18
C SER A 162 -9.78 13.38 -27.04
N LEU A 163 -8.94 12.55 -27.67
CA LEU A 163 -8.97 11.11 -27.43
C LEU A 163 -8.47 10.79 -26.03
N LEU A 164 -9.19 9.90 -25.34
CA LEU A 164 -8.76 9.34 -24.06
C LEU A 164 -7.42 8.61 -24.23
N PRO A 165 -6.40 8.93 -23.42
CA PRO A 165 -5.16 8.15 -23.40
C PRO A 165 -5.47 6.68 -23.07
N ALA A 166 -4.86 5.76 -23.81
CA ALA A 166 -4.94 4.35 -23.49
C ALA A 166 -4.38 4.09 -22.07
N PRO A 167 -4.90 3.10 -21.33
CA PRO A 167 -4.29 2.67 -20.09
C PRO A 167 -2.80 2.35 -20.30
N ARG A 168 -1.95 2.78 -19.36
CA ARG A 168 -0.54 2.36 -19.36
C ARG A 168 -0.43 0.97 -18.74
N GLU A 169 0.58 0.20 -19.15
CA GLU A 169 0.88 -1.08 -18.51
C GLU A 169 1.43 -0.85 -17.08
N GLY A 170 0.98 -1.67 -16.14
CA GLY A 170 1.38 -1.63 -14.72
C GLY A 170 0.56 -0.66 -13.87
N ASP A 171 1.06 -0.37 -12.67
CA ASP A 171 0.33 0.36 -11.62
C ASP A 171 0.44 1.89 -11.74
N ALA A 172 1.00 2.38 -12.86
CA ALA A 172 1.22 3.80 -13.08
C ALA A 172 -0.08 4.52 -13.46
N PRO A 173 -0.28 5.79 -13.02
CA PRO A 173 -1.40 6.59 -13.46
C PRO A 173 -1.48 6.68 -15.00
N ARG A 174 -2.69 6.53 -15.53
CA ARG A 174 -2.94 6.53 -16.97
C ARG A 174 -2.51 7.82 -17.67
N ASP A 175 -2.55 8.95 -16.98
CA ASP A 175 -2.21 10.27 -17.50
C ASP A 175 -1.87 11.28 -16.38
N ALA A 176 -1.59 12.52 -16.78
CA ALA A 176 -1.23 13.61 -15.88
C ALA A 176 -2.36 14.05 -14.94
N LEU A 177 -3.65 13.90 -15.34
CA LEU A 177 -4.77 14.23 -14.47
C LEU A 177 -4.94 13.17 -13.39
N ALA A 178 -4.86 11.89 -13.76
CA ALA A 178 -4.87 10.79 -12.80
C ALA A 178 -3.70 10.90 -11.81
N TYR A 179 -2.53 11.33 -12.27
CA TYR A 179 -1.37 11.57 -11.41
C TYR A 179 -1.61 12.63 -10.33
N MET A 180 -2.45 13.65 -10.57
CA MET A 180 -2.80 14.67 -9.54
C MET A 180 -3.56 14.12 -8.34
N ALA A 181 -4.16 12.95 -8.51
CA ALA A 181 -4.97 12.31 -7.49
C ALA A 181 -4.39 10.96 -7.04
N ILE A 182 -3.13 10.67 -7.39
CA ILE A 182 -2.49 9.38 -7.12
C ILE A 182 -2.56 9.02 -5.64
N GLN A 183 -2.40 10.01 -4.75
CA GLN A 183 -2.41 9.85 -3.29
C GLN A 183 -3.80 9.83 -2.64
N TYR A 184 -4.86 10.24 -3.34
CA TYR A 184 -6.14 10.57 -2.70
C TYR A 184 -6.81 9.37 -2.03
N ASN A 185 -6.64 8.17 -2.57
CA ASN A 185 -7.11 6.95 -1.93
C ASN A 185 -6.48 6.75 -0.54
N ALA A 186 -5.15 6.94 -0.43
CA ALA A 186 -4.44 6.83 0.84
C ALA A 186 -4.80 7.96 1.79
N GLU A 187 -4.93 9.21 1.31
CA GLU A 187 -5.41 10.33 2.14
C GLU A 187 -6.76 10.01 2.78
N LEU A 188 -7.73 9.52 2.00
CA LEU A 188 -9.07 9.20 2.50
C LEU A 188 -9.07 7.99 3.43
N PHE A 189 -8.39 6.91 3.07
CA PHE A 189 -8.27 5.72 3.91
C PHE A 189 -7.64 6.06 5.26
N LEU A 190 -6.51 6.76 5.29
CA LEU A 190 -5.83 7.15 6.52
C LEU A 190 -6.66 8.14 7.34
N SER A 191 -7.37 9.06 6.68
CA SER A 191 -8.31 9.96 7.35
C SER A 191 -9.41 9.17 8.06
N ALA A 192 -9.97 8.14 7.41
CA ALA A 192 -10.96 7.26 8.01
C ALA A 192 -10.39 6.50 9.22
N MET A 193 -9.18 5.93 9.09
CA MET A 193 -8.48 5.24 10.19
C MET A 193 -8.26 6.16 11.40
N ILE A 194 -7.95 7.43 11.17
CA ILE A 194 -7.79 8.45 12.22
C ILE A 194 -9.15 8.83 12.79
N PHE A 195 -10.05 9.41 12.00
CA PHE A 195 -11.32 9.98 12.51
C PHE A 195 -12.23 8.93 13.14
N GLN A 196 -12.17 7.67 12.69
CA GLN A 196 -12.94 6.57 13.29
C GLN A 196 -12.21 5.87 14.44
N GLY A 197 -11.08 6.43 14.88
CA GLY A 197 -10.35 6.03 16.08
C GLY A 197 -9.62 4.70 15.99
N VAL A 198 -9.38 4.16 14.79
CA VAL A 198 -8.61 2.91 14.64
C VAL A 198 -7.18 3.13 15.14
N LEU A 199 -6.53 4.22 14.73
CA LEU A 199 -5.17 4.54 15.17
C LEU A 199 -5.09 4.90 16.65
N GLU A 200 -6.19 5.36 17.26
CA GLU A 200 -6.28 5.52 18.71
C GLU A 200 -6.38 4.18 19.44
N ARG A 201 -7.23 3.27 18.96
CA ARG A 201 -7.40 1.93 19.57
C ARG A 201 -6.15 1.06 19.43
N PHE A 202 -5.43 1.21 18.32
CA PHE A 202 -4.24 0.43 18.00
C PHE A 202 -3.03 1.36 17.79
N PRO A 203 -2.47 1.92 18.88
CA PRO A 203 -1.40 2.92 18.80
C PRO A 203 -0.07 2.33 18.31
N GLY A 204 0.09 1.00 18.30
CA GLY A 204 1.29 0.31 17.81
C GLY A 204 1.28 0.02 16.31
N LEU A 205 0.18 0.29 15.58
CA LEU A 205 0.17 0.12 14.12
C LEU A 205 1.20 1.04 13.46
N ARG A 206 1.96 0.49 12.51
CA ARG A 206 2.94 1.20 11.68
C ARG A 206 2.49 1.13 10.23
N ILE A 207 2.37 2.29 9.56
CA ILE A 207 1.85 2.39 8.19
C ILE A 207 2.87 3.12 7.31
N GLY A 208 3.29 2.48 6.22
CA GLY A 208 4.08 3.07 5.14
C GLY A 208 3.21 3.34 3.92
N VAL A 209 3.29 4.55 3.37
CA VAL A 209 2.64 4.92 2.11
C VAL A 209 3.72 4.95 1.02
N ILE A 210 3.59 4.03 0.06
CA ILE A 210 4.64 3.67 -0.90
C ILE A 210 4.18 4.04 -2.31
N GLU A 211 5.03 4.75 -3.05
CA GLU A 211 4.77 5.14 -4.45
C GLU A 211 3.51 6.02 -4.64
N LEU A 212 3.13 6.80 -3.63
CA LEU A 212 1.98 7.73 -3.66
C LEU A 212 2.41 9.18 -3.37
N GLY A 213 3.70 9.48 -3.60
CA GLY A 213 4.32 10.77 -3.33
C GLY A 213 4.36 11.16 -1.84
N ALA A 214 4.95 12.31 -1.54
CA ALA A 214 5.09 12.82 -0.17
C ALA A 214 4.79 14.32 -0.03
N SER A 215 4.76 15.09 -1.12
CA SER A 215 4.51 16.54 -1.12
C SER A 215 3.18 16.95 -0.49
N TRP A 216 2.19 16.06 -0.52
CA TRP A 216 0.85 16.28 0.04
C TRP A 216 0.79 16.17 1.58
N ILE A 217 1.75 15.50 2.23
CA ILE A 217 1.60 15.11 3.64
C ILE A 217 1.47 16.32 4.58
N ILE A 218 2.18 17.41 4.30
CA ILE A 218 2.18 18.62 5.13
C ILE A 218 0.86 19.37 5.02
N SER A 219 0.34 19.56 3.81
CA SER A 219 -0.95 20.23 3.60
C SER A 219 -2.10 19.36 4.12
N TRP A 220 -2.02 18.03 3.94
CA TRP A 220 -3.01 17.08 4.45
C TRP A 220 -3.08 17.07 5.97
N MET A 221 -1.95 17.09 6.70
CA MET A 221 -1.96 17.21 8.17
C MET A 221 -2.67 18.48 8.65
N LYS A 222 -2.44 19.62 7.99
CA LYS A 222 -3.15 20.87 8.30
C LYS A 222 -4.65 20.74 8.03
N HIS A 223 -5.01 20.10 6.92
CA HIS A 223 -6.38 19.88 6.51
C HIS A 223 -7.13 18.95 7.48
N LEU A 224 -6.49 17.87 7.94
CA LEU A 224 -7.03 16.98 8.96
C LEU A 224 -7.39 17.73 10.25
N ASP A 225 -6.46 18.53 10.78
CA ASP A 225 -6.71 19.29 12.01
C ASP A 225 -7.77 20.38 11.81
N GLN A 226 -7.81 21.00 10.62
CA GLN A 226 -8.87 21.94 10.27
C GLN A 226 -10.23 21.26 10.25
N SER A 227 -10.34 20.09 9.59
CA SER A 227 -11.55 19.27 9.55
C SER A 227 -12.01 18.88 10.95
N TYR A 228 -11.09 18.37 11.80
CA TYR A 228 -11.41 18.07 13.20
C TYR A 228 -12.02 19.27 13.94
N ARG A 229 -11.40 20.47 13.83
CA ARG A 229 -11.92 21.68 14.49
C ARG A 229 -13.28 22.11 13.94
N ALA A 230 -13.50 21.97 12.63
CA ALA A 230 -14.74 22.34 11.98
C ALA A 230 -15.90 21.40 12.34
N PHE A 231 -15.65 20.09 12.41
CA PHE A 231 -16.70 19.08 12.52
C PHE A 231 -16.90 18.51 13.93
N ARG A 232 -15.96 18.64 14.88
CA ARG A 232 -16.10 18.11 16.26
C ARG A 232 -17.29 18.62 17.07
N LYS A 233 -18.00 19.66 16.59
CA LYS A 233 -19.25 20.15 17.19
C LYS A 233 -20.50 19.50 16.59
N PHE A 234 -20.39 18.90 15.42
CA PHE A 234 -21.49 18.32 14.63
C PHE A 234 -21.39 16.79 14.50
N GLN A 235 -20.19 16.25 14.67
CA GLN A 235 -19.88 14.83 14.64
C GLN A 235 -19.20 14.44 15.96
N ASP A 236 -19.55 13.28 16.51
CA ASP A 236 -18.83 12.72 17.66
C ASP A 236 -17.42 12.29 17.24
N LEU A 237 -16.44 13.03 17.75
CA LEU A 237 -15.01 12.80 17.58
C LEU A 237 -14.31 12.66 18.93
N SER A 238 -15.06 12.35 19.99
CA SER A 238 -14.56 12.27 21.37
C SER A 238 -13.57 11.12 21.59
N GLN A 239 -13.58 10.10 20.73
CA GLN A 239 -12.59 9.04 20.71
C GLN A 239 -11.17 9.54 20.42
N LEU A 240 -11.00 10.68 19.73
CA LEU A 240 -9.67 11.20 19.41
C LEU A 240 -9.10 11.95 20.61
N LYS A 241 -8.01 11.43 21.17
CA LYS A 241 -7.31 12.04 22.32
C LYS A 241 -6.24 13.04 21.91
N HIS A 242 -5.88 13.06 20.64
CA HIS A 242 -4.87 13.92 20.04
C HIS A 242 -5.44 14.65 18.81
N LEU A 243 -4.75 15.68 18.34
CA LEU A 243 -5.03 16.23 17.02
C LEU A 243 -4.79 15.15 15.95
N PRO A 244 -5.60 15.09 14.89
CA PRO A 244 -5.39 14.15 13.78
C PRO A 244 -3.95 14.10 13.26
N SER A 245 -3.29 15.26 13.12
CA SER A 245 -1.88 15.35 12.67
C SER A 245 -0.90 14.63 13.60
N GLU A 246 -1.19 14.52 14.90
CA GLU A 246 -0.33 13.80 15.85
C GLU A 246 -0.36 12.29 15.62
N TYR A 247 -1.49 11.73 15.18
CA TYR A 247 -1.57 10.33 14.76
C TYR A 247 -0.71 10.07 13.52
N VAL A 248 -0.67 11.03 12.59
CA VAL A 248 0.17 10.96 11.39
C VAL A 248 1.65 10.88 11.79
N LEU A 249 2.11 11.80 12.63
CA LEU A 249 3.51 11.82 13.10
C LEU A 249 3.90 10.53 13.84
N ARG A 250 2.96 9.97 14.60
CA ARG A 250 3.17 8.77 15.40
C ARG A 250 3.28 7.50 14.56
N GLN A 251 2.38 7.30 13.59
CA GLN A 251 2.15 5.97 12.99
C GLN A 251 2.38 5.89 11.49
N ILE A 252 2.54 7.03 10.79
CA ILE A 252 2.56 7.08 9.34
C ILE A 252 3.94 7.52 8.84
N LYS A 253 4.45 6.82 7.81
CA LYS A 253 5.63 7.18 7.03
C LYS A 253 5.27 7.17 5.55
N VAL A 254 5.91 8.03 4.77
CA VAL A 254 5.66 8.17 3.33
C VAL A 254 6.97 8.11 2.56
N THR A 255 6.96 7.57 1.34
CA THR A 255 8.11 7.59 0.44
C THR A 255 7.90 8.60 -0.69
N PRO A 256 8.79 9.60 -0.86
CA PRO A 256 8.71 10.49 -2.01
C PRO A 256 9.09 9.76 -3.30
N PHE A 257 8.65 10.28 -4.44
CA PHE A 257 9.24 9.90 -5.72
C PHE A 257 10.69 10.39 -5.83
N ALA A 258 11.47 9.73 -6.66
CA ALA A 258 12.81 10.19 -6.98
C ALA A 258 12.75 11.59 -7.63
N GLY A 259 13.31 12.59 -6.95
CA GLY A 259 13.29 13.99 -7.41
C GLY A 259 12.00 14.75 -7.10
N GLU A 260 11.10 14.19 -6.29
CA GLU A 260 9.94 14.94 -5.80
C GLU A 260 10.38 16.10 -4.91
N ASP A 261 9.88 17.30 -5.20
CA ASP A 261 10.06 18.46 -4.34
C ASP A 261 9.11 18.36 -3.14
N ILE A 262 9.67 18.12 -1.96
CA ILE A 262 8.94 17.97 -0.70
C ILE A 262 8.99 19.25 0.16
N GLY A 263 9.59 20.33 -0.33
CA GLY A 263 9.77 21.59 0.39
C GLY A 263 11.10 21.72 1.12
#